data_AF-A0A537QQQ9-F1
#
_entry.id   AF-A0A537QQQ9-F1
#
_cell.length_a   1.000
_cell.length_b   1.000
_cell.length_c   1.000
_cell.angle_alpha   90.00
_cell.angle_beta   90.00
_cell.angle_gamma   90.00
#
_symmetry.space_group_name_H-M   'P 1'
#
loop_
_entity.id
_entity.type
_entity.pdbx_description
1 polymer ?
#
loop_
_entity_poly.entity_id
_entity_poly.type
_entity_poly.pdbx_seq_one_letter_code
_entity_poly.pdbx_strand_id
1 'polypeptide(L)'
;MAKPILAALALLLSALTPLAGRSQENPPLPHQQWAFDGIFGTYDRAAEQRGFQVYKEICSTCHPVKHLYFRDLTDIGYTEDEVKAIASTYQVTNEQPNDEGQMYQRPGRSSDPVPGPFPNDQAAR
;
A
#
# COMPACT_ATOMS: atom_id res chain seq x y z
N MET A 1 -16.92 -3.81 -65.12
CA MET A 1 -17.80 -3.10 -64.16
C MET A 1 -17.92 -3.81 -62.78
N ALA A 2 -17.07 -4.79 -62.43
CA ALA A 2 -17.17 -5.55 -61.16
C ALA A 2 -16.31 -5.03 -59.99
N LYS A 3 -15.50 -3.99 -60.22
CA LYS A 3 -14.55 -3.45 -59.22
C LYS A 3 -15.20 -2.76 -57.99
N PRO A 4 -16.36 -2.08 -58.05
CA PRO A 4 -16.87 -1.38 -56.86
C PRO A 4 -17.56 -2.32 -55.85
N ILE A 5 -18.03 -3.49 -56.28
CA ILE A 5 -18.75 -4.46 -55.43
C ILE A 5 -17.77 -5.22 -54.51
N LEU A 6 -16.59 -5.57 -55.04
CA LEU A 6 -15.52 -6.23 -54.27
C LEU A 6 -14.96 -5.33 -53.14
N ALA A 7 -14.90 -4.02 -53.38
CA ALA A 7 -14.44 -3.05 -52.38
C ALA A 7 -15.43 -2.89 -51.21
N ALA A 8 -16.74 -2.90 -51.49
CA ALA A 8 -17.77 -2.78 -50.47
C ALA A 8 -17.85 -4.02 -49.55
N LEU A 9 -17.62 -5.22 -50.10
CA LEU A 9 -17.63 -6.47 -49.34
C LEU A 9 -16.41 -6.59 -48.39
N ALA A 10 -15.25 -6.09 -48.82
CA ALA A 10 -14.04 -6.06 -47.98
C ALA A 10 -14.16 -5.08 -46.80
N LEU A 11 -14.91 -3.99 -46.98
CA LEU A 11 -15.18 -3.00 -45.92
C LEU A 11 -16.20 -3.51 -44.89
N LEU A 12 -17.16 -4.33 -45.32
CA LEU A 12 -18.15 -4.94 -44.41
C LEU A 12 -17.56 -6.08 -43.57
N LEU A 13 -16.55 -6.79 -44.06
CA LEU A 13 -15.93 -7.90 -43.34
C LEU A 13 -14.97 -7.45 -42.22
N SER A 14 -14.46 -6.22 -42.29
CA SER A 14 -13.58 -5.64 -41.26
C SER A 14 -14.34 -5.07 -40.05
N ALA A 15 -15.65 -4.83 -40.18
CA ALA A 15 -16.52 -4.34 -39.10
C ALA A 15 -17.02 -5.44 -38.14
N LEU A 16 -16.72 -6.72 -38.42
CA LEU A 16 -17.15 -7.88 -37.61
C LEU A 16 -16.09 -8.36 -36.62
N THR A 17 -14.98 -7.64 -36.43
CA THR A 17 -14.04 -7.96 -35.36
C THR A 17 -14.69 -7.61 -34.02
N PRO A 18 -15.02 -8.60 -33.16
CA PRO A 18 -15.50 -8.28 -31.83
C PRO A 18 -14.34 -7.56 -31.14
N LEU A 19 -14.57 -6.31 -30.75
CA LEU A 19 -13.71 -5.56 -29.83
C LEU A 19 -13.91 -6.17 -28.43
N ALA A 20 -13.56 -7.45 -28.28
CA ALA A 20 -13.46 -8.06 -26.98
C ALA A 20 -12.28 -7.38 -26.29
N GLY A 21 -12.58 -6.45 -25.37
CA GLY A 21 -11.63 -6.00 -24.38
C GLY A 21 -11.16 -7.22 -23.61
N ARG A 22 -10.05 -7.82 -24.06
CA ARG A 22 -9.43 -8.95 -23.36
C ARG A 22 -8.82 -8.39 -22.09
N SER A 23 -9.44 -8.67 -20.95
CA SER A 23 -8.68 -8.73 -19.70
C SER A 23 -7.53 -9.72 -19.96
N GLN A 24 -6.30 -9.26 -19.83
CA GLN A 24 -5.15 -10.14 -19.86
C GLN A 24 -5.26 -11.08 -18.66
N GLU A 25 -5.37 -12.37 -18.93
CA GLU A 25 -5.18 -13.38 -17.91
C GLU A 25 -3.71 -13.34 -17.51
N ASN A 26 -3.45 -12.98 -16.26
CA ASN A 26 -2.08 -12.87 -15.77
C ASN A 26 -1.48 -14.28 -15.66
N PRO A 27 -0.24 -14.51 -16.14
CA PRO A 27 0.43 -15.79 -15.92
C PRO A 27 0.59 -16.03 -14.41
N PRO A 28 0.66 -17.30 -13.97
CA PRO A 28 0.90 -17.60 -12.57
C PRO A 28 2.21 -16.93 -12.12
N LEU A 29 2.17 -16.27 -10.96
CA LEU A 29 3.36 -15.70 -10.35
C LEU A 29 4.33 -16.82 -9.97
N PRO A 30 5.65 -16.65 -10.20
CA PRO A 30 6.63 -17.64 -9.81
C PRO A 30 6.73 -17.74 -8.29
N HIS A 31 6.78 -18.96 -7.76
CA HIS A 31 7.00 -19.19 -6.34
C HIS A 31 8.42 -18.76 -5.94
N GLN A 32 8.52 -17.74 -5.09
CA GLN A 32 9.78 -17.32 -4.49
C GLN A 32 10.09 -18.19 -3.27
N GLN A 33 11.36 -18.38 -2.96
CA GLN A 33 11.77 -19.08 -1.74
C GLN A 33 12.04 -18.06 -0.64
N TRP A 34 11.25 -18.09 0.43
CA TRP A 34 11.34 -17.17 1.55
C TRP A 34 11.87 -17.85 2.81
N ALA A 35 12.43 -17.06 3.73
CA ALA A 35 12.91 -17.56 5.02
C ALA A 35 11.81 -18.20 5.88
N PHE A 36 10.57 -17.76 5.70
CA PHE A 36 9.40 -18.24 6.42
C PHE A 36 8.69 -19.42 5.73
N ASP A 37 9.26 -19.98 4.66
CA ASP A 37 8.66 -21.12 3.98
C ASP A 37 8.72 -22.41 4.84
N GLY A 38 7.67 -23.22 4.77
CA GLY A 38 7.57 -24.51 5.46
C GLY A 38 7.13 -24.41 6.93
N ILE A 39 6.87 -25.56 7.56
CA ILE A 39 6.26 -25.63 8.91
C ILE A 39 7.17 -25.14 10.05
N PHE A 40 8.47 -25.00 9.78
CA PHE A 40 9.47 -24.48 10.73
C PHE A 40 10.11 -23.17 10.26
N GLY A 41 9.59 -22.58 9.17
CA GLY A 41 10.05 -21.29 8.67
C GLY A 41 9.79 -20.18 9.68
N THR A 42 10.65 -19.16 9.69
CA THR A 42 10.47 -17.96 10.51
C THR A 42 10.87 -16.72 9.72
N TYR A 43 10.49 -15.56 10.22
CA TYR A 43 10.81 -14.30 9.57
C TYR A 43 12.27 -13.90 9.82
N ASP A 44 12.91 -13.36 8.78
CA ASP A 44 14.19 -12.66 8.93
C ASP A 44 13.91 -11.26 9.48
N ARG A 45 14.12 -11.08 10.79
CA ARG A 45 13.92 -9.78 11.47
C ARG A 45 14.69 -8.63 10.82
N ALA A 46 15.89 -8.88 10.32
CA ALA A 46 16.67 -7.84 9.65
C ALA A 46 16.00 -7.43 8.32
N ALA A 47 15.39 -8.39 7.61
CA ALA A 47 14.58 -8.09 6.43
C ALA A 47 13.29 -7.34 6.78
N GLU A 48 12.62 -7.66 7.89
CA GLU A 48 11.44 -6.93 8.36
C GLU A 48 11.74 -5.47 8.68
N GLN A 49 12.85 -5.19 9.39
CA GLN A 49 13.28 -3.81 9.70
C GLN A 49 13.57 -3.01 8.43
N ARG A 50 14.28 -3.61 7.46
CA ARG A 50 14.51 -2.97 6.15
C ARG A 50 13.20 -2.76 5.37
N GLY A 51 12.26 -3.71 5.46
CA GLY A 51 10.93 -3.60 4.87
C GLY A 51 10.12 -2.46 5.48
N PHE A 52 10.17 -2.28 6.80
CA PHE A 52 9.54 -1.13 7.46
C PHE A 52 10.17 0.20 7.02
N GLN A 53 11.49 0.26 6.84
CA GLN A 53 12.15 1.45 6.30
C GLN A 53 11.64 1.79 4.89
N VAL A 54 11.55 0.79 4.00
CA VAL A 54 10.99 0.97 2.64
C VAL A 54 9.54 1.46 2.71
N TYR A 55 8.72 0.87 3.59
CA TYR A 55 7.36 1.32 3.80
C TYR A 55 7.32 2.79 4.23
N LYS A 56 8.09 3.16 5.25
CA LYS A 56 8.15 4.50 5.83
C LYS A 56 8.64 5.57 4.84
N GLU A 57 9.60 5.24 3.98
CA GLU A 57 10.23 6.22 3.10
C GLU A 57 9.50 6.38 1.76
N ILE A 58 8.81 5.33 1.29
CA ILE A 58 8.23 5.28 -0.05
C ILE A 58 6.73 5.07 0.01
N CYS A 59 6.29 3.96 0.64
CA CYS A 59 4.91 3.50 0.51
C CYS A 59 3.93 4.30 1.35
N SER A 60 4.33 4.78 2.55
CA SER A 60 3.45 5.48 3.48
C SER A 60 2.91 6.80 2.95
N THR A 61 3.54 7.35 1.90
CA THR A 61 3.07 8.54 1.18
C THR A 61 1.73 8.29 0.48
N CYS A 62 1.41 7.05 0.12
CA CYS A 62 0.16 6.70 -0.57
C CYS A 62 -0.65 5.60 0.13
N HIS A 63 0.02 4.66 0.80
CA HIS A 63 -0.59 3.45 1.37
C HIS A 63 -0.65 3.50 2.91
N PRO A 64 -1.86 3.56 3.50
CA PRO A 64 -2.03 3.48 4.94
C PRO A 64 -1.91 2.03 5.45
N VAL A 65 -1.40 1.86 6.68
CA VAL A 65 -1.39 0.59 7.41
C VAL A 65 -2.28 0.68 8.65
N LYS A 66 -3.60 0.52 8.46
CA LYS A 66 -4.63 0.79 9.47
C LYS A 66 -4.53 -0.02 10.77
N HIS A 67 -3.79 -1.12 10.77
CA HIS A 67 -3.70 -2.05 11.90
C HIS A 67 -2.30 -2.14 12.51
N LEU A 68 -1.36 -1.29 12.07
CA LEU A 68 -0.01 -1.26 12.61
C LEU A 68 0.12 -0.09 13.59
N TYR A 69 0.53 -0.39 14.83
CA TYR A 69 0.89 0.58 15.85
C TYR A 69 2.41 0.67 15.98
N PHE A 70 2.93 1.82 16.41
CA PHE A 70 4.38 1.97 16.59
C PHE A 70 4.97 0.94 17.56
N ARG A 71 4.25 0.58 18.64
CA ARG A 71 4.67 -0.47 19.60
C ARG A 71 4.88 -1.84 18.95
N ASP A 72 4.18 -2.15 17.85
CA ASP A 72 4.31 -3.45 17.18
C ASP A 72 5.70 -3.59 16.50
N LEU A 73 6.43 -2.48 16.31
CA LEU A 73 7.81 -2.53 15.81
C LEU A 73 8.78 -3.25 16.77
N THR A 74 8.42 -3.38 18.05
CA THR A 74 9.21 -4.18 19.00
C THR A 74 9.22 -5.67 18.63
N ASP A 75 8.15 -6.17 18.00
CA ASP A 75 8.05 -7.58 17.57
C ASP A 75 9.05 -7.93 16.47
N ILE A 76 9.45 -6.92 15.67
CA ILE A 76 10.47 -7.04 14.61
C ILE A 76 11.86 -6.57 15.07
N GLY A 77 12.06 -6.39 16.39
CA GLY A 77 13.37 -6.19 17.00
C GLY A 77 13.84 -4.75 17.16
N TYR A 78 12.97 -3.74 17.02
CA TYR A 78 13.29 -2.39 17.48
C TYR A 78 13.23 -2.32 19.02
N THR A 79 14.11 -1.52 19.62
CA THR A 79 14.04 -1.19 21.05
C THR A 79 12.92 -0.21 21.35
N GLU A 80 12.43 -0.17 22.59
CA GLU A 80 11.38 0.78 22.99
C GLU A 80 11.79 2.25 22.75
N ASP A 81 13.08 2.56 22.95
CA ASP A 81 13.64 3.90 22.71
C ASP A 81 13.65 4.25 21.21
N GLU A 82 14.03 3.31 20.34
CA GLU A 82 13.95 3.48 18.89
C GLU A 82 12.51 3.66 18.43
N VAL A 83 11.57 2.86 18.96
CA VAL A 83 10.14 2.99 18.66
C VAL A 83 9.62 4.36 19.06
N LYS A 84 9.97 4.84 20.26
CA LYS A 84 9.59 6.16 20.74
C LYS A 84 10.19 7.27 19.87
N ALA A 85 11.46 7.12 19.46
CA ALA A 85 12.11 8.05 18.55
C ALA A 85 11.39 8.10 17.20
N ILE A 86 11.08 6.94 16.60
CA ILE A 86 10.33 6.83 15.34
C ILE A 86 8.95 7.45 15.47
N ALA A 87 8.17 7.10 16.51
CA ALA A 87 6.83 7.64 16.71
C ALA A 87 6.85 9.17 16.83
N SER A 88 7.85 9.73 17.52
CA SER A 88 7.98 11.17 17.73
C SER A 88 8.26 11.97 16.44
N THR A 89 8.68 11.32 15.35
CA THR A 89 8.84 11.99 14.04
C THR A 89 7.51 12.28 13.34
N TYR A 90 6.41 11.71 13.83
CA TYR A 90 5.08 11.89 13.29
C TYR A 90 4.28 12.88 14.12
N GLN A 91 3.47 13.69 13.44
CA GLN A 91 2.49 14.56 14.08
C GLN A 91 1.12 13.87 14.04
N VAL A 92 0.53 13.70 15.22
CA VAL A 92 -0.74 13.02 15.43
C VAL A 92 -1.73 13.99 16.07
N THR A 93 -2.95 14.04 15.56
CA THR A 93 -4.03 14.80 16.21
C THR A 93 -4.35 14.17 17.56
N ASN A 94 -4.31 14.97 18.62
CA ASN A 94 -4.60 14.52 19.98
C ASN A 94 -6.04 13.99 20.08
N GLU A 95 -6.28 13.03 20.95
CA GLU A 95 -7.59 12.38 21.12
C GLU A 95 -8.61 13.31 21.79
N GLN A 96 -8.12 14.22 22.63
CA GLN A 96 -8.93 15.14 23.42
C GLN A 96 -8.62 16.60 23.05
N PRO A 97 -9.63 17.49 23.04
CA PRO A 97 -9.39 18.92 22.92
C PRO A 97 -8.57 19.45 24.11
N ASN A 98 -7.93 20.60 23.93
CA ASN A 98 -7.32 21.36 25.02
C ASN A 98 -8.38 22.07 25.90
N ASP A 99 -7.94 22.83 26.90
CA ASP A 99 -8.82 23.57 27.83
C ASP A 99 -9.72 24.62 27.12
N GLU A 100 -9.37 25.01 25.90
CA GLU A 100 -10.13 25.93 25.05
C GLU A 100 -11.10 25.20 24.10
N GLY A 101 -11.16 23.86 24.17
CA GLY A 101 -12.02 23.03 23.30
C GLY A 101 -11.44 22.80 21.90
N GLN A 102 -10.17 23.09 21.67
CA GLN A 102 -9.52 22.97 20.36
C GLN A 102 -8.70 21.68 20.24
N MET A 103 -8.83 20.99 19.11
CA MET A 103 -7.97 19.86 18.75
C MET A 103 -6.59 20.37 18.31
N TYR A 104 -5.53 19.69 18.75
CA TYR A 104 -4.16 20.09 18.45
C TYR A 104 -3.32 18.89 18.00
N GLN A 105 -2.19 19.15 17.35
CA GLN A 105 -1.23 18.11 16.96
C GLN A 105 -0.15 17.95 18.02
N ARG A 106 0.24 16.70 18.27
CA ARG A 106 1.32 16.32 19.18
C ARG A 106 2.28 15.34 18.48
N PRO A 107 3.54 15.24 18.96
CA PRO A 107 4.40 14.14 18.58
C PRO A 107 3.72 12.79 18.88
N GLY A 108 3.93 11.82 17.98
CA GLY A 108 3.45 10.46 18.14
C GLY A 108 4.07 9.75 19.35
N ARG A 109 3.33 8.77 19.87
CA ARG A 109 3.69 7.89 20.98
C ARG A 109 3.62 6.44 20.52
N SER A 110 4.26 5.53 21.24
CA SER A 110 4.29 4.10 20.86
C SER A 110 2.89 3.46 20.77
N SER A 111 1.90 3.99 21.50
CA SER A 111 0.51 3.54 21.47
C SER A 111 -0.30 4.04 20.28
N ASP A 112 0.22 4.97 19.49
CA ASP A 112 -0.50 5.51 18.35
C ASP A 112 -0.42 4.57 17.14
N PRO A 113 -1.46 4.51 16.30
CA PRO A 113 -1.37 3.87 14.99
C PRO A 113 -0.43 4.66 14.08
N VAL A 114 0.20 3.99 13.11
CA VAL A 114 1.00 4.68 12.08
C VAL A 114 0.06 5.55 11.24
N PRO A 115 0.27 6.88 11.17
CA PRO A 115 -0.64 7.78 10.46
C PRO A 115 -0.70 7.47 8.97
N GLY A 116 -1.92 7.44 8.43
CA GLY A 116 -2.14 7.34 6.99
C GLY A 116 -1.95 8.68 6.27
N PRO A 117 -1.68 8.67 4.95
CA PRO A 117 -1.41 9.90 4.19
C PRO A 117 -2.65 10.77 3.93
N PHE A 118 -3.84 10.17 3.96
CA PHE A 118 -5.08 10.85 3.58
C PHE A 118 -6.14 10.74 4.69
N PRO A 119 -6.96 11.80 4.89
CA PRO A 119 -8.00 11.81 5.92
C PRO A 119 -9.21 10.93 5.59
N ASN A 120 -9.44 10.61 4.31
CA ASN A 120 -10.54 9.79 3.84
C ASN A 120 -10.29 9.30 2.40
N ASP A 121 -11.14 8.38 1.93
CA ASP A 121 -11.01 7.80 0.59
C ASP A 121 -11.19 8.81 -0.55
N GLN A 122 -11.96 9.89 -0.36
CA GLN A 122 -12.13 10.90 -1.42
C GLN A 122 -10.85 11.73 -1.62
N ALA A 123 -10.12 12.00 -0.54
CA ALA A 123 -8.82 12.66 -0.60
C ALA A 123 -7.72 11.75 -1.19
N ALA A 124 -7.95 10.44 -1.28
CA ALA A 124 -6.99 9.46 -1.80
C ALA A 124 -7.20 9.10 -3.28
N ARG A 125 -8.31 9.52 -3.90
CA ARG A 125 -8.71 9.16 -5.28
C ARG A 125 -8.00 9.94 -6.36
#